data_AF-A0A935SN15-F1
#
_entry.id   AF-A0A935SN15-F1
#
_cell.length_a   1.000
_cell.length_b   1.000
_cell.length_c   1.000
_cell.angle_alpha   90.00
_cell.angle_beta   90.00
_cell.angle_gamma   90.00
#
_symmetry.space_group_name_H-M   'P 1'
#
loop_
_entity.id
_entity.type
_entity.pdbx_description
1 polymer ?
#
loop_
_entity_poly.entity_id
_entity_poly.type
_entity_poly.pdbx_seq_one_letter_code
_entity_poly.pdbx_strand_id
1 'polypeptide(L)'
;MRVLIIYSIFFLLFVSSCKVAKYLPPGEKLYKGSTIKVKKEGDVKNSARSLKKLLGQAVRPKPNKFILGQPYKVWWWYVIGEPKKQKGIKKWLRDKLGEPPVLGSRVNAVTTAENMTAFLENLGYFHSTVAGDMVNKNYFTKAVYEAKVFQQYTIKNITWVSESSTL
;
A
#
# COMPACT_ATOMS: atom_id res chain seq x y z
N MET A 1 42.32 -5.09 -14.63
CA MET A 1 41.65 -5.54 -13.38
C MET A 1 41.62 -4.49 -12.27
N ARG A 2 42.76 -3.89 -11.84
CA ARG A 2 42.78 -2.90 -10.73
C ARG A 2 41.88 -1.66 -10.96
N VAL A 3 41.84 -1.12 -12.18
CA VAL A 3 41.02 0.06 -12.53
C VAL A 3 39.50 -0.25 -12.49
N LEU A 4 39.09 -1.43 -12.95
CA LEU A 4 37.67 -1.88 -12.86
C LEU A 4 37.22 -2.09 -11.40
N ILE A 5 38.13 -2.56 -10.54
CA ILE A 5 37.86 -2.70 -9.10
C ILE A 5 37.68 -1.31 -8.46
N ILE A 6 38.50 -0.32 -8.82
CA ILE A 6 38.37 1.06 -8.33
C ILE A 6 37.03 1.67 -8.76
N TYR A 7 36.63 1.53 -10.02
CA TYR A 7 35.31 2.01 -10.48
C TYR A 7 34.14 1.31 -9.79
N SER A 8 34.27 0.00 -9.53
CA SER A 8 33.26 -0.77 -8.77
C SER A 8 33.15 -0.29 -7.31
N ILE A 9 34.28 -0.07 -6.63
CA ILE A 9 34.31 0.47 -5.25
C ILE A 9 33.72 1.89 -5.20
N PHE A 10 34.08 2.75 -6.16
CA PHE A 10 33.54 4.10 -6.25
C PHE A 10 32.03 4.09 -6.49
N PHE A 11 31.54 3.22 -7.37
CA PHE A 11 30.10 3.03 -7.59
C PHE A 11 29.39 2.56 -6.31
N LEU A 12 29.92 1.57 -5.59
CA LEU A 12 29.37 1.09 -4.32
C LEU A 12 29.29 2.19 -3.24
N LEU A 13 30.29 3.08 -3.18
CA LEU A 13 30.27 4.24 -2.26
C LEU A 13 29.14 5.21 -2.61
N PHE A 14 28.85 5.46 -3.90
CA PHE A 14 27.74 6.33 -4.32
C PHE A 14 26.36 5.75 -3.99
N VAL A 15 26.17 4.43 -4.06
CA VAL A 15 24.86 3.81 -3.74
C VAL A 15 24.53 3.93 -2.24
N SER A 16 25.54 4.07 -1.37
CA SER A 16 25.37 4.12 0.09
C SER A 16 24.78 5.45 0.64
N SER A 17 24.86 6.55 -0.14
CA SER A 17 24.42 7.89 0.28
C SER A 17 22.92 8.17 0.05
N CYS A 18 22.18 7.23 -0.54
CA CYS A 18 20.77 7.40 -0.87
C CYS A 18 19.85 7.22 0.35
N LYS A 19 20.00 8.07 1.37
CA LYS A 19 19.17 8.05 2.59
C LYS A 19 18.10 9.13 2.52
N VAL A 20 16.89 8.73 2.14
CA VAL A 20 15.69 9.61 2.17
C VAL A 20 15.26 9.98 3.59
N ALA A 21 15.63 9.16 4.59
CA ALA A 21 15.33 9.36 6.00
C ALA A 21 15.64 10.78 6.52
N LYS A 22 16.72 11.41 6.05
CA LYS A 22 17.15 12.74 6.50
C LYS A 22 16.20 13.88 6.09
N TYR A 23 15.33 13.64 5.11
CA TYR A 23 14.37 14.62 4.61
C TYR A 23 12.98 14.46 5.21
N LEU A 24 12.73 13.39 5.98
CA LEU A 24 11.43 13.20 6.61
C LEU A 24 11.27 14.15 7.80
N PRO A 25 10.04 14.64 8.05
CA PRO A 25 9.73 15.37 9.28
C PRO A 25 10.08 14.54 10.53
N PRO A 26 10.37 15.20 11.67
CA PRO A 26 10.67 14.50 12.91
C PRO A 26 9.49 13.60 13.33
N GLY A 27 9.78 12.35 13.70
CA GLY A 27 8.78 11.36 14.11
C GLY A 27 8.01 10.67 12.97
N GLU A 28 8.13 11.15 11.73
CA GLU A 28 7.42 10.58 10.59
C GLU A 28 8.14 9.36 9.99
N LYS A 29 7.34 8.43 9.43
CA LYS A 29 7.85 7.24 8.73
C LYS A 29 7.27 7.17 7.33
N LEU A 30 8.08 6.72 6.37
CA LEU A 30 7.63 6.56 4.99
C LEU A 30 6.83 5.26 4.84
N TYR A 31 5.64 5.36 4.27
CA TYR A 31 4.80 4.21 3.99
C TYR A 31 5.41 3.37 2.86
N LYS A 32 5.75 2.12 3.20
CA LYS A 32 6.37 1.15 2.29
C LYS A 32 5.37 0.14 1.72
N GLY A 33 4.08 0.43 1.85
CA GLY A 33 3.00 -0.40 1.31
C GLY A 33 2.42 -1.35 2.34
N SER A 34 1.57 -2.26 1.85
CA SER A 34 0.86 -3.21 2.67
C SER A 34 1.26 -4.66 2.39
N THR A 35 1.10 -5.51 3.40
CA THR A 35 1.19 -6.95 3.27
C THR A 35 -0.14 -7.55 3.69
N ILE A 36 -0.79 -8.26 2.78
CA ILE A 36 -2.04 -8.96 3.07
C ILE A 36 -1.72 -10.46 3.21
N LYS A 37 -2.11 -11.02 4.35
CA LYS A 37 -2.12 -12.46 4.65
C LYS A 37 -3.57 -12.93 4.60
N VAL A 38 -3.83 -14.01 3.87
CA VAL A 38 -5.16 -14.59 3.74
C VAL A 38 -5.14 -15.97 4.38
N LYS A 39 -5.99 -16.16 5.39
CA LYS A 39 -6.33 -17.46 5.98
C LYS A 39 -7.70 -17.86 5.45
N LYS A 40 -7.80 -19.03 4.83
CA LYS A 40 -9.06 -19.55 4.28
C LYS A 40 -9.65 -20.51 5.30
N GLU A 41 -10.92 -20.31 5.63
CA GLU A 41 -11.67 -21.16 6.56
C GLU A 41 -12.74 -21.95 5.79
N GLY A 42 -12.74 -23.27 5.95
CA GLY A 42 -13.67 -24.16 5.25
C GLY A 42 -13.44 -24.25 3.73
N ASP A 43 -14.51 -24.44 2.96
CA ASP A 43 -14.47 -24.70 1.51
C ASP A 43 -14.42 -23.39 0.67
N VAL A 44 -13.40 -22.57 0.92
CA VAL A 44 -13.16 -21.39 0.09
C VAL A 44 -12.56 -21.80 -1.25
N LYS A 45 -13.42 -21.81 -2.27
CA LYS A 45 -13.08 -22.13 -3.68
C LYS A 45 -11.96 -21.24 -4.24
N ASN A 46 -12.00 -19.95 -3.92
CA ASN A 46 -11.01 -19.00 -4.42
C ASN A 46 -9.63 -19.23 -3.78
N SER A 47 -8.58 -19.13 -4.60
CA SER A 47 -7.20 -19.24 -4.12
C SER A 47 -6.84 -18.08 -3.17
N ALA A 48 -5.93 -18.33 -2.21
CA ALA A 48 -5.42 -17.26 -1.36
C ALA A 48 -4.75 -16.12 -2.17
N ARG A 49 -4.15 -16.46 -3.33
CA ARG A 49 -3.53 -15.48 -4.24
C ARG A 49 -4.55 -14.57 -4.91
N SER A 50 -5.68 -15.11 -5.36
CA SER A 50 -6.75 -14.32 -5.98
C SER A 50 -7.42 -13.42 -4.94
N LEU A 51 -7.72 -13.93 -3.75
CA LEU A 51 -8.25 -13.13 -2.63
C LEU A 51 -7.29 -12.01 -2.21
N LYS A 52 -5.99 -12.29 -2.16
CA LYS A 52 -4.96 -11.28 -1.89
C LYS A 52 -4.94 -10.18 -2.97
N LYS A 53 -5.05 -10.54 -4.25
CA LYS A 53 -5.12 -9.57 -5.35
C LYS A 53 -6.38 -8.72 -5.27
N LEU A 54 -7.51 -9.34 -4.91
CA LEU A 54 -8.81 -8.70 -4.74
C LEU A 54 -8.78 -7.67 -3.60
N LEU A 55 -8.38 -8.09 -2.40
CA LEU A 55 -8.22 -7.22 -1.23
C LEU A 55 -7.18 -6.11 -1.46
N GLY A 56 -6.13 -6.39 -2.24
CA GLY A 56 -5.13 -5.40 -2.63
C GLY A 56 -5.70 -4.19 -3.36
N GLN A 57 -6.87 -4.31 -3.99
CA GLN A 57 -7.52 -3.20 -4.69
C GLN A 57 -8.10 -2.17 -3.72
N ALA A 58 -8.57 -2.62 -2.56
CA ALA A 58 -9.14 -1.80 -1.49
C ALA A 58 -8.06 -1.05 -0.67
N VAL A 59 -6.78 -1.44 -0.76
CA VAL A 59 -5.71 -0.77 -0.02
C VAL A 59 -5.52 0.66 -0.52
N ARG A 60 -5.70 1.65 0.37
CA ARG A 60 -5.31 3.04 0.16
C ARG A 60 -4.60 3.57 1.42
N PRO A 61 -3.63 4.49 1.27
CA PRO A 61 -3.03 5.02 0.04
C PRO A 61 -2.11 4.01 -0.67
N LYS A 62 -1.76 4.28 -1.94
CA LYS A 62 -0.76 3.47 -2.68
C LYS A 62 0.65 3.80 -2.18
N PRO A 63 1.56 2.81 -2.06
CA PRO A 63 2.95 3.08 -1.69
C PRO A 63 3.70 3.87 -2.76
N ASN A 64 4.77 4.56 -2.34
CA ASN A 64 5.74 5.14 -3.26
C ASN A 64 6.47 4.06 -4.08
N LYS A 65 7.06 4.47 -5.21
CA LYS A 65 7.90 3.56 -6.01
C LYS A 65 9.23 3.28 -5.33
N PHE A 66 9.56 1.99 -5.21
CA PHE A 66 10.82 1.50 -4.68
C PHE A 66 11.63 0.78 -5.75
N ILE A 67 12.94 0.99 -5.76
CA ILE A 67 13.91 0.20 -6.53
C ILE A 67 14.97 -0.30 -5.54
N LEU A 68 15.29 -1.60 -5.56
CA LEU A 68 16.23 -2.22 -4.61
C LEU A 68 15.95 -1.87 -3.13
N GLY A 69 14.68 -1.70 -2.77
CA GLY A 69 14.26 -1.37 -1.40
C GLY A 69 14.38 0.11 -0.99
N GLN A 70 14.86 0.99 -1.89
CA GLN A 70 14.99 2.44 -1.68
C GLN A 70 13.94 3.24 -2.48
N PRO A 71 13.37 4.31 -1.91
CA PRO A 71 12.32 5.11 -2.57
C PRO A 71 12.91 6.16 -3.52
N TYR A 72 13.43 5.72 -4.67
CA TYR A 72 14.19 6.57 -5.61
C TYR A 72 13.44 7.82 -6.10
N LYS A 73 12.13 7.72 -6.33
CA LYS A 73 11.32 8.89 -6.73
C LYS A 73 11.13 9.90 -5.60
N VAL A 74 10.99 9.41 -4.37
CA VAL A 74 10.90 10.30 -3.19
C VAL A 74 12.24 11.00 -2.98
N TRP A 75 13.35 10.32 -3.26
CA TRP A 75 14.67 10.95 -3.25
C TRP A 75 14.76 12.11 -4.25
N TRP A 76 14.37 11.89 -5.53
CA TRP A 76 14.32 12.96 -6.54
C TRP A 76 13.39 14.12 -6.15
N TRP A 77 12.26 13.82 -5.51
CA TRP A 77 11.34 14.84 -5.00
C TRP A 77 12.02 15.81 -4.03
N TYR A 78 12.80 15.29 -3.08
CA TYR A 78 13.54 16.11 -2.13
C TYR A 78 14.77 16.80 -2.73
N VAL A 79 15.53 16.12 -3.60
CA VAL A 79 16.74 16.67 -4.23
C VAL A 79 16.41 17.83 -5.17
N ILE A 80 15.37 17.71 -5.98
CA ILE A 80 14.95 18.80 -6.88
C ILE A 80 14.41 19.97 -6.03
N GLY A 81 13.73 19.66 -4.92
CA GLY A 81 13.19 20.67 -4.01
C GLY A 81 12.01 21.44 -4.61
N GLU A 82 11.47 22.40 -3.86
CA GLU A 82 10.27 23.14 -4.28
C GLU A 82 10.58 24.13 -5.42
N PRO A 83 9.81 24.08 -6.53
CA PRO A 83 9.96 25.07 -7.58
C PRO A 83 9.30 26.37 -7.15
N LYS A 84 10.06 27.47 -7.21
CA LYS A 84 9.57 28.83 -6.89
C LYS A 84 8.50 29.34 -7.88
N LYS A 85 8.43 28.75 -9.07
CA LYS A 85 7.49 29.10 -10.14
C LYS A 85 6.59 27.91 -10.44
N GLN A 86 5.31 28.17 -10.69
CA GLN A 86 4.33 27.13 -11.04
C GLN A 86 4.58 26.49 -12.42
N LYS A 87 5.37 27.14 -13.29
CA LYS A 87 5.75 26.64 -14.62
C LYS A 87 7.27 26.70 -14.79
N GLY A 88 7.85 25.69 -15.45
CA GLY A 88 9.27 25.64 -15.81
C GLY A 88 9.90 24.25 -15.77
N ILE A 89 11.14 24.15 -16.25
CA ILE A 89 11.90 22.89 -16.35
C ILE A 89 12.03 22.19 -14.99
N LYS A 90 12.26 22.95 -13.91
CA LYS A 90 12.37 22.41 -12.54
C LYS A 90 11.08 21.74 -12.07
N LYS A 91 9.93 22.35 -12.34
CA LYS A 91 8.61 21.80 -11.99
C LYS A 91 8.34 20.53 -12.80
N TRP A 92 8.58 20.59 -14.11
CA TRP A 92 8.45 19.44 -15.00
C TRP A 92 9.35 18.26 -14.57
N LEU A 93 10.61 18.54 -14.20
CA LEU A 93 11.54 17.52 -13.73
C LEU A 93 11.08 16.88 -12.41
N ARG A 94 10.60 17.71 -11.46
CA ARG A 94 10.06 17.22 -10.17
C ARG A 94 8.83 16.36 -10.36
N ASP A 95 7.92 16.74 -11.23
CA ASP A 95 6.68 16.00 -11.47
C ASP A 95 6.93 14.71 -12.27
N LYS A 96 7.93 14.71 -13.17
CA LYS A 96 8.26 13.54 -13.99
C LYS A 96 9.11 12.51 -13.25
N LEU A 97 10.13 12.95 -12.52
CA LEU A 97 11.08 12.06 -11.83
C LEU A 97 10.73 11.84 -10.36
N GLY A 98 10.10 12.81 -9.71
CA GLY A 98 9.76 12.78 -8.30
C GLY A 98 8.37 12.21 -8.02
N GLU A 99 8.16 11.77 -6.78
CA GLU A 99 6.83 11.49 -6.21
C GLU A 99 6.82 12.02 -4.77
N PRO A 100 5.71 12.63 -4.31
CA PRO A 100 5.59 13.09 -2.93
C PRO A 100 5.67 11.91 -1.96
N PRO A 101 6.32 12.09 -0.79
CA PRO A 101 6.42 11.04 0.22
C PRO A 101 5.02 10.71 0.77
N VAL A 102 4.67 9.43 0.78
CA VAL A 102 3.47 8.95 1.48
C VAL A 102 3.87 8.67 2.93
N LEU A 103 3.34 9.47 3.85
CA LEU A 103 3.63 9.37 5.27
C LEU A 103 2.75 8.30 5.93
N GLY A 104 3.33 7.61 6.91
CA GLY A 104 2.66 6.60 7.72
C GLY A 104 1.49 7.13 8.52
N SER A 105 1.61 8.36 9.02
CA SER A 105 0.57 9.06 9.76
C SER A 105 -0.73 9.22 8.96
N ARG A 106 -0.67 9.20 7.62
CA ARG A 106 -1.84 9.26 6.75
C ARG A 106 -2.51 7.91 6.53
N VAL A 107 -1.94 6.83 7.04
CA VAL A 107 -2.43 5.46 6.83
C VAL A 107 -3.12 4.99 8.09
N ASN A 108 -4.43 4.83 8.02
CA ASN A 108 -5.20 4.15 9.06
C ASN A 108 -5.46 2.70 8.64
N ALA A 109 -4.64 1.78 9.15
CA ALA A 109 -4.77 0.35 8.85
C ALA A 109 -6.06 -0.24 9.40
N VAL A 110 -6.56 0.23 10.54
CA VAL A 110 -7.79 -0.29 11.15
C VAL A 110 -8.99 0.02 10.24
N THR A 111 -9.18 1.29 9.89
CA THR A 111 -10.27 1.70 8.99
C THR A 111 -10.14 1.07 7.60
N THR A 112 -8.92 0.89 7.10
CA THR A 112 -8.72 0.18 5.81
C THR A 112 -9.12 -1.30 5.91
N ALA A 113 -8.90 -1.95 7.07
CA ALA A 113 -9.31 -3.32 7.31
C ALA A 113 -10.84 -3.46 7.43
N GLU A 114 -11.51 -2.50 8.06
CA GLU A 114 -12.98 -2.42 8.07
C GLU A 114 -13.54 -2.31 6.65
N ASN A 115 -12.98 -1.43 5.82
CA ASN A 115 -13.36 -1.31 4.42
C ASN A 115 -13.10 -2.60 3.62
N MET A 116 -12.01 -3.32 3.91
CA MET A 116 -11.76 -4.63 3.30
C MET A 116 -12.79 -5.68 3.73
N THR A 117 -13.24 -5.63 4.98
CA THR A 117 -14.27 -6.51 5.52
C THR A 117 -15.60 -6.27 4.81
N ALA A 118 -16.05 -5.01 4.74
CA ALA A 118 -17.25 -4.64 3.99
C ALA A 118 -17.14 -5.01 2.49
N PHE A 119 -15.96 -4.85 1.90
CA PHE A 119 -15.72 -5.25 0.51
C PHE A 119 -15.84 -6.76 0.29
N LEU A 120 -15.40 -7.58 1.24
CA LEU A 120 -15.59 -9.04 1.20
C LEU A 120 -17.07 -9.42 1.32
N GLU A 121 -17.80 -8.78 2.23
CA GLU A 121 -19.25 -9.00 2.41
C GLU A 121 -20.03 -8.66 1.13
N ASN A 122 -19.71 -7.53 0.48
CA ASN A 122 -20.32 -7.14 -0.79
C ASN A 122 -20.07 -8.17 -1.92
N LEU A 123 -19.01 -8.96 -1.80
CA LEU A 123 -18.69 -10.04 -2.75
C LEU A 123 -19.28 -11.40 -2.32
N GLY A 124 -20.07 -11.44 -1.25
CA GLY A 124 -20.72 -12.65 -0.73
C GLY A 124 -19.85 -13.46 0.23
N TYR A 125 -18.70 -12.95 0.67
CA TYR A 125 -17.85 -13.61 1.67
C TYR A 125 -18.29 -13.26 3.09
N PHE A 126 -19.56 -13.55 3.43
CA PHE A 126 -20.12 -13.24 4.74
C PHE A 126 -19.34 -13.88 5.89
N HIS A 127 -19.36 -13.24 7.06
CA HIS A 127 -18.61 -13.61 8.27
C HIS A 127 -17.08 -13.54 8.15
N SER A 128 -16.54 -13.13 7.00
CA SER A 128 -15.11 -12.87 6.85
C SER A 128 -14.72 -11.63 7.63
N THR A 129 -13.52 -11.64 8.21
CA THR A 129 -13.00 -10.52 9.00
C THR A 129 -11.59 -10.17 8.56
N VAL A 130 -11.25 -8.89 8.61
CA VAL A 130 -9.90 -8.41 8.33
C VAL A 130 -9.42 -7.57 9.51
N ALA A 131 -8.27 -7.93 10.07
CA ALA A 131 -7.57 -7.13 11.06
C ALA A 131 -6.42 -6.37 10.38
N GLY A 132 -6.24 -5.10 10.75
CA GLY A 132 -5.18 -4.24 10.23
C GLY A 132 -4.27 -3.74 11.35
N ASP A 133 -2.96 -3.83 11.13
CA ASP A 133 -1.94 -3.32 12.05
C ASP A 133 -0.82 -2.59 11.27
N MET A 134 -0.04 -1.76 11.97
CA MET A 134 1.05 -0.96 11.40
C MET A 134 2.39 -1.41 12.00
N VAL A 135 3.22 -2.04 11.18
CA VAL A 135 4.56 -2.48 11.58
C VAL A 135 5.61 -1.48 11.14
N ASN A 136 6.39 -1.02 12.11
CA ASN A 136 7.47 -0.06 11.90
C ASN A 136 8.82 -0.77 11.76
N LYS A 137 9.63 -0.35 10.77
CA LYS A 137 11.00 -0.83 10.59
C LYS A 137 11.89 0.28 10.04
N ASN A 138 12.91 0.68 10.80
CA ASN A 138 13.74 1.85 10.50
C ASN A 138 12.86 3.10 10.32
N TYR A 139 13.10 3.89 9.26
CA TYR A 139 12.26 5.03 8.87
C TYR A 139 11.06 4.65 8.01
N PHE A 140 10.76 3.35 7.87
CA PHE A 140 9.62 2.86 7.13
C PHE A 140 8.52 2.35 8.05
N THR A 141 7.30 2.40 7.53
CA THR A 141 6.14 1.76 8.13
C THR A 141 5.37 0.98 7.07
N LYS A 142 4.77 -0.14 7.48
CA LYS A 142 4.03 -1.05 6.61
C LYS A 142 2.72 -1.43 7.26
N ALA A 143 1.64 -1.40 6.49
CA ALA A 143 0.38 -1.95 6.94
C ALA A 143 0.40 -3.48 6.78
N VAL A 144 -0.02 -4.22 7.79
CA VAL A 144 -0.20 -5.67 7.76
C VAL A 144 -1.66 -5.96 7.94
N TYR A 145 -2.25 -6.65 6.97
CA TYR A 145 -3.65 -7.05 7.00
C TYR A 145 -3.73 -8.56 7.12
N GLU A 146 -4.47 -9.05 8.10
CA GLU A 146 -4.77 -10.47 8.29
C GLU A 146 -6.25 -10.70 8.02
N ALA A 147 -6.54 -11.28 6.86
CA ALA A 147 -7.89 -11.60 6.44
C ALA A 147 -8.21 -13.07 6.74
N LYS A 148 -9.24 -13.31 7.52
CA LYS A 148 -9.89 -14.62 7.69
C LYS A 148 -11.09 -14.67 6.78
N VAL A 149 -11.03 -15.49 5.74
CA VAL A 149 -12.02 -15.54 4.66
C VAL A 149 -12.80 -16.84 4.75
N PHE A 150 -14.12 -16.73 4.81
CA PHE A 150 -15.06 -17.87 4.78
C PHE A 150 -15.57 -18.14 3.37
N GLN A 151 -16.41 -19.16 3.21
CA GLN A 151 -17.02 -19.50 1.92
C GLN A 151 -17.84 -18.35 1.31
N GLN A 152 -17.87 -18.30 -0.02
CA GLN A 152 -18.65 -17.32 -0.76
C GLN A 152 -20.09 -17.82 -0.96
N TYR A 153 -21.05 -17.00 -0.59
CA TYR A 153 -22.48 -17.27 -0.77
C TYR A 153 -23.01 -16.61 -2.05
N THR A 154 -23.98 -17.26 -2.68
CA THR A 154 -24.70 -16.76 -3.86
C THR A 154 -26.19 -16.72 -3.59
N ILE A 155 -26.90 -15.75 -4.17
CA ILE A 155 -28.35 -15.66 -4.05
C ILE A 155 -28.98 -16.86 -4.76
N LYS A 156 -29.80 -17.63 -4.04
CA LYS A 156 -30.52 -18.79 -4.58
C LYS A 156 -31.90 -18.42 -5.12
N ASN A 157 -32.68 -17.68 -4.34
CA ASN A 157 -34.02 -17.23 -4.70
C ASN A 157 -34.32 -15.90 -4.01
N ILE A 158 -35.15 -15.07 -4.62
CA ILE A 158 -35.68 -13.83 -4.05
C ILE A 158 -37.19 -13.97 -3.99
N THR A 159 -37.74 -14.01 -2.78
CA THR A 159 -39.19 -14.08 -2.56
C THR A 159 -39.68 -12.74 -2.03
N TRP A 160 -40.63 -12.14 -2.75
CA TRP A 160 -41.30 -10.93 -2.34
C TRP A 160 -42.51 -11.29 -1.48
N VAL A 161 -42.57 -10.76 -0.26
CA VAL A 161 -43.75 -10.87 0.60
C VAL A 161 -44.40 -9.49 0.60
N SER A 162 -45.50 -9.33 -0.13
CA SER A 162 -46.33 -8.12 -0.06
C SER A 162 -47.42 -8.34 0.99
N GLU A 163 -47.37 -7.62 2.10
CA GLU A 163 -48.56 -7.45 2.92
C GLU A 163 -49.49 -6.48 2.20
N SER A 164 -50.57 -6.99 1.63
CA SER A 164 -51.71 -6.16 1.22
C SER A 164 -52.45 -5.75 2.49
N SER A 165 -52.06 -4.62 3.09
CA SER A 165 -52.82 -3.97 4.16
C SER A 165 -54.18 -3.53 3.59
N THR A 166 -55.21 -4.34 3.77
CA THR A 166 -56.61 -3.95 3.51
C THR A 166 -57.04 -3.01 4.63
N LEU A 167 -57.25 -1.74 4.28
CA LEU A 167 -57.95 -0.75 5.10
C LEU A 167 -59.45 -1.03 5.15
#